data_AF-A0A6I1L0B4-F1
#
_entry.id   AF-A0A6I1L0B4-F1
#
_cell.length_a   1.000
_cell.length_b   1.000
_cell.length_c   1.000
_cell.angle_alpha   90.00
_cell.angle_beta   90.00
_cell.angle_gamma   90.00
#
_symmetry.space_group_name_H-M   'P 1'
#
loop_
_entity.id
_entity.type
_entity.pdbx_description
1 polymer ?
#
loop_
_entity_poly.entity_id
_entity_poly.type
_entity_poly.pdbx_seq_one_letter_code
_entity_poly.pdbx_strand_id
1 'polypeptide(L)'
;MGIHGNATCVMNFDAATGFLIGPPNKGLNCMFTFMNTARLGTALQGLSHAEIAFQGGLKYARDRLQMRSLTGPKAPDKAADPIIVHPDVRRMLLTTKAFAEGNRAMVYFTAKQVDIVKYGTDEDARKQADALLAFMTPIAKAFMTEVGFEAANHGVQIYGGHGFIAEWGMEQNVRDSRISMLYEGTTGIQALDLLGRKVLMTQGEALKGFTKIVHKFCQANEGNEALKEFVTPLNALNKEWGELTMKVGMAAMKDREEVGAASVDYLMYSGYACLAYFWADIARVAAEKLAAGTTEEAFYTAKLQTARFYFQRLLPRTRTYVATMLSGANNLMDMKEENFDLGY
;
A
#
# COMPACT_ATOMS: atom_id res chain seq x y z
N MET A 1 12.34 4.54 19.61
CA MET A 1 11.32 4.72 18.55
C MET A 1 10.40 3.53 18.52
N GLY A 2 10.85 2.28 18.39
CA GLY A 2 9.99 1.11 18.42
C GLY A 2 10.82 -0.16 18.30
N ILE A 3 10.16 -1.30 18.13
CA ILE A 3 10.74 -2.64 17.93
C ILE A 3 11.80 -3.02 18.98
N HIS A 4 11.62 -2.57 20.23
CA HIS A 4 12.63 -2.73 21.29
C HIS A 4 12.96 -4.20 21.63
N GLY A 5 12.07 -5.14 21.29
CA GLY A 5 12.31 -6.58 21.42
C GLY A 5 13.25 -7.17 20.36
N ASN A 6 13.69 -6.38 19.38
CA ASN A 6 14.60 -6.80 18.33
C ASN A 6 15.96 -6.10 18.47
N ALA A 7 17.02 -6.87 18.76
CA ALA A 7 18.37 -6.33 18.87
C ALA A 7 18.88 -5.90 17.48
N THR A 8 19.14 -4.59 17.33
CA THR A 8 19.82 -4.02 16.16
C THR A 8 21.25 -3.69 16.56
N CYS A 9 22.23 -4.37 15.96
CA CYS A 9 23.61 -4.39 16.45
C CYS A 9 24.60 -3.73 15.49
N VAL A 10 25.68 -3.18 16.05
CA VAL A 10 26.93 -2.96 15.32
C VAL A 10 27.67 -4.31 15.29
N MET A 11 28.05 -4.77 14.09
CA MET A 11 28.74 -6.04 13.90
C MET A 11 30.21 -5.80 13.56
N ASN A 12 31.14 -6.32 14.38
CA ASN A 12 32.58 -6.24 14.14
C ASN A 12 33.12 -7.61 13.68
N PHE A 13 33.76 -7.64 12.52
CA PHE A 13 34.39 -8.84 11.98
C PHE A 13 35.91 -8.62 11.90
N ASP A 14 36.66 -9.10 12.89
CA ASP A 14 38.13 -9.06 12.91
C ASP A 14 38.70 -10.46 12.76
N ALA A 15 39.56 -10.65 11.76
CA ALA A 15 40.11 -11.95 11.34
C ALA A 15 39.07 -13.10 11.27
N ALA A 16 37.80 -12.76 10.99
CA ALA A 16 36.70 -13.71 11.00
C ALA A 16 36.79 -14.65 9.80
N THR A 17 36.61 -15.95 10.03
CA THR A 17 36.57 -16.95 8.95
C THR A 17 35.32 -16.75 8.10
N GLY A 18 35.50 -16.46 6.81
CA GLY A 18 34.42 -16.35 5.83
C GLY A 18 34.45 -17.48 4.80
N PHE A 19 33.27 -17.84 4.29
CA PHE A 19 33.11 -18.77 3.18
C PHE A 19 32.44 -18.06 2.01
N LEU A 20 32.99 -18.23 0.80
CA LEU A 20 32.42 -17.62 -0.39
C LEU A 20 31.08 -18.29 -0.73
N ILE A 21 30.03 -17.47 -0.87
CA ILE A 21 28.72 -17.88 -1.38
C ILE A 21 28.59 -17.39 -2.83
N GLY A 22 28.47 -18.33 -3.78
CA GLY A 22 28.37 -18.03 -5.21
C GLY A 22 29.71 -17.67 -5.87
N PRO A 23 29.68 -17.08 -7.08
CA PRO A 23 30.90 -16.73 -7.81
C PRO A 23 31.67 -15.56 -7.15
N PRO A 24 33.02 -15.53 -7.29
CA PRO A 24 33.82 -14.38 -6.86
C PRO A 24 33.30 -13.07 -7.45
N ASN A 25 33.27 -12.00 -6.64
CA ASN A 25 32.84 -10.65 -7.04
C ASN A 25 31.38 -10.52 -7.51
N LYS A 26 30.50 -11.46 -7.15
CA LYS A 26 29.06 -11.44 -7.49
C LYS A 26 28.12 -11.41 -6.27
N GLY A 27 28.61 -10.92 -5.12
CA GLY A 27 27.85 -10.89 -3.87
C GLY A 27 26.51 -10.14 -3.96
N LEU A 28 26.45 -9.01 -4.66
CA LEU A 28 25.20 -8.28 -4.87
C LEU A 28 24.17 -9.11 -5.65
N ASN A 29 24.59 -9.79 -6.73
CA ASN A 29 23.69 -10.67 -7.50
C ASN A 29 23.12 -11.77 -6.61
N CYS A 30 23.96 -12.40 -5.78
CA CYS A 30 23.52 -13.39 -4.80
C CYS A 30 22.53 -12.80 -3.79
N MET A 31 22.78 -11.59 -3.28
CA MET A 31 21.89 -10.90 -2.34
C MET A 31 20.51 -10.63 -2.95
N PHE A 32 20.46 -10.17 -4.21
CA PHE A 32 19.21 -9.86 -4.88
C PHE A 32 18.28 -11.06 -5.09
N THR A 33 18.80 -12.29 -5.02
CA THR A 33 17.98 -13.51 -5.17
C THR A 33 16.92 -13.67 -4.08
N PHE A 34 17.15 -13.13 -2.87
CA PHE A 34 16.19 -13.19 -1.75
C PHE A 34 15.56 -11.84 -1.40
N MET A 35 15.99 -10.74 -2.06
CA MET A 35 15.45 -9.39 -1.80
C MET A 35 13.95 -9.28 -2.09
N ASN A 36 13.43 -9.98 -3.10
CA ASN A 36 12.00 -9.96 -3.39
C ASN A 36 11.18 -10.50 -2.20
N THR A 37 11.61 -11.62 -1.62
CA THR A 37 10.95 -12.22 -0.45
C THR A 37 11.16 -11.37 0.81
N ALA A 38 12.36 -10.82 1.04
CA ALA A 38 12.64 -9.95 2.18
C ALA A 38 11.77 -8.67 2.17
N ARG A 39 11.66 -8.02 1.00
CA ARG A 39 10.80 -6.83 0.82
C ARG A 39 9.32 -7.15 0.94
N LEU A 40 8.87 -8.31 0.48
CA LEU A 40 7.49 -8.76 0.73
C LEU A 40 7.24 -9.01 2.22
N GLY A 41 8.21 -9.56 2.95
CA GLY A 41 8.15 -9.69 4.40
C GLY A 41 8.05 -8.33 5.10
N THR A 42 8.74 -7.31 4.60
CA THR A 42 8.59 -5.93 5.08
C THR A 42 7.22 -5.33 4.73
N ALA A 43 6.71 -5.57 3.52
CA ALA A 43 5.36 -5.14 3.13
C ALA A 43 4.29 -5.71 4.07
N LEU A 44 4.42 -6.99 4.45
CA LEU A 44 3.55 -7.66 5.40
C LEU A 44 3.49 -6.93 6.75
N GLN A 45 4.57 -6.33 7.23
CA GLN A 45 4.56 -5.57 8.48
C GLN A 45 3.65 -4.34 8.37
N GLY A 46 3.68 -3.63 7.24
CA GLY A 46 2.76 -2.53 6.98
C GLY A 46 1.28 -2.97 7.07
N LEU A 47 0.97 -4.13 6.49
CA LEU A 47 -0.35 -4.77 6.65
C LEU A 47 -0.66 -5.11 8.12
N SER A 48 0.28 -5.73 8.84
CA SER A 48 0.09 -6.11 10.25
C SER A 48 -0.23 -4.90 11.12
N HIS A 49 0.46 -3.77 10.93
CA HIS A 49 0.21 -2.55 11.69
C HIS A 49 -1.13 -1.89 11.33
N ALA A 50 -1.58 -1.98 10.07
CA ALA A 50 -2.93 -1.59 9.70
C ALA A 50 -4.01 -2.46 10.34
N GLU A 51 -3.79 -3.78 10.43
CA GLU A 51 -4.71 -4.72 11.06
C GLU A 51 -4.82 -4.48 12.58
N ILE A 52 -3.70 -4.27 13.27
CA ILE A 52 -3.68 -3.94 14.70
C ILE A 52 -4.48 -2.66 14.96
N ALA A 53 -4.27 -1.63 14.13
CA ALA A 53 -5.00 -0.38 14.24
C ALA A 53 -6.51 -0.56 14.03
N PHE A 54 -6.90 -1.36 13.03
CA PHE A 54 -8.31 -1.65 12.76
C PHE A 54 -8.97 -2.42 13.90
N GLN A 55 -8.39 -3.55 14.33
CA GLN A 55 -8.99 -4.38 15.37
C GLN A 55 -9.07 -3.64 16.72
N GLY A 56 -7.96 -3.01 17.12
CA GLY A 56 -7.89 -2.26 18.37
C GLY A 56 -8.78 -1.01 18.35
N GLY A 57 -8.78 -0.26 17.24
CA GLY A 57 -9.65 0.89 17.04
C GLY A 57 -11.12 0.52 17.05
N LEU A 58 -11.50 -0.56 16.37
CA LEU A 58 -12.89 -1.02 16.29
C LEU A 58 -13.44 -1.41 17.66
N LYS A 59 -12.65 -2.16 18.44
CA LYS A 59 -13.02 -2.56 19.80
C LYS A 59 -13.28 -1.32 20.66
N TYR A 60 -12.31 -0.41 20.73
CA TYR A 60 -12.44 0.80 21.55
C TYR A 60 -13.61 1.69 21.12
N ALA A 61 -13.81 1.86 19.81
CA ALA A 61 -14.87 2.72 19.29
C ALA A 61 -16.28 2.23 19.60
N ARG A 62 -16.47 0.91 19.78
CA ARG A 62 -17.75 0.31 20.16
C ARG A 62 -18.06 0.46 21.65
N ASP A 63 -17.03 0.59 22.48
CA ASP A 63 -17.18 0.62 23.94
C ASP A 63 -17.16 2.05 24.49
N ARG A 64 -16.28 2.92 23.96
CA ARG A 64 -16.09 4.28 24.48
C ARG A 64 -17.33 5.13 24.21
N LEU A 65 -17.95 5.63 25.29
CA LEU A 65 -19.08 6.56 25.22
C LEU A 65 -18.59 8.00 25.24
N GLN A 66 -19.01 8.81 24.26
CA GLN A 66 -18.75 10.25 24.26
C GLN A 66 -19.67 10.98 23.26
N MET A 67 -20.29 12.08 23.71
CA MET A 67 -21.26 12.88 22.94
C MET A 67 -22.47 12.06 22.45
N ARG A 68 -23.43 12.73 21.79
CA ARG A 68 -24.55 12.10 21.09
C ARG A 68 -24.33 12.15 19.59
N SER A 69 -24.91 11.19 18.86
CA SER A 69 -24.90 11.23 17.40
C SER A 69 -25.66 12.46 16.88
N LEU A 70 -25.18 12.99 15.75
CA LEU A 70 -25.76 14.15 15.07
C LEU A 70 -27.19 13.92 14.56
N THR A 71 -27.64 12.66 14.50
CA THR A 71 -28.99 12.27 14.03
C THR A 71 -29.84 11.75 15.19
N GLY A 72 -29.59 12.27 16.40
CA GLY A 72 -30.22 11.84 17.64
C GLY A 72 -29.50 10.68 18.33
N PRO A 73 -29.86 10.40 19.60
CA PRO A 73 -29.24 9.34 20.39
C PRO A 73 -29.34 7.96 19.72
N LYS A 74 -28.25 7.21 19.70
CA LYS A 74 -28.19 5.82 19.21
C LYS A 74 -28.12 4.79 20.33
N ALA A 75 -27.72 5.22 21.52
CA ALA A 75 -27.82 4.47 22.77
C ALA A 75 -28.62 5.31 23.78
N PRO A 76 -29.96 5.39 23.63
CA PRO A 76 -30.80 6.27 24.44
C PRO A 76 -30.69 5.97 25.94
N ASP A 77 -30.50 4.69 26.29
CA ASP A 77 -30.42 4.23 27.69
C ASP A 77 -29.04 4.48 28.35
N LYS A 78 -28.05 4.98 27.59
CA LYS A 78 -26.70 5.30 28.09
C LYS A 78 -26.53 6.82 28.22
N ALA A 79 -25.55 7.26 29.03
CA ALA A 79 -25.25 8.68 29.20
C ALA A 79 -24.75 9.39 27.93
N ALA A 80 -24.12 8.65 27.02
CA ALA A 80 -23.63 9.11 25.71
C ALA A 80 -23.66 7.94 24.71
N ASP A 81 -23.49 8.25 23.43
CA ASP A 81 -23.39 7.22 22.39
C ASP A 81 -21.96 6.68 22.27
N PRO A 82 -21.79 5.41 21.89
CA PRO A 82 -20.48 4.88 21.49
C PRO A 82 -19.88 5.68 20.35
N ILE A 83 -18.59 6.01 20.41
CA ILE A 83 -17.96 6.93 19.44
C ILE A 83 -17.99 6.42 17.99
N ILE A 84 -18.19 5.11 17.76
CA ILE A 84 -18.38 4.53 16.42
C ILE A 84 -19.57 5.12 15.64
N VAL A 85 -20.50 5.82 16.30
CA VAL A 85 -21.61 6.50 15.60
C VAL A 85 -21.14 7.77 14.88
N HIS A 86 -19.99 8.33 15.26
CA HIS A 86 -19.51 9.61 14.75
C HIS A 86 -18.87 9.44 13.34
N PRO A 87 -19.20 10.32 12.38
CA PRO A 87 -18.71 10.19 11.01
C PRO A 87 -17.18 10.14 10.87
N ASP A 88 -16.43 10.94 11.64
CA ASP A 88 -14.97 10.94 11.54
C ASP A 88 -14.34 9.67 12.12
N VAL A 89 -14.87 9.13 13.22
CA VAL A 89 -14.45 7.82 13.74
C VAL A 89 -14.72 6.71 12.72
N ARG A 90 -15.87 6.74 12.05
CA ARG A 90 -16.18 5.82 10.95
C ARG A 90 -15.24 5.99 9.77
N ARG A 91 -14.87 7.22 9.40
CA ARG A 91 -13.90 7.49 8.35
C ARG A 91 -12.55 6.83 8.69
N MET A 92 -12.03 7.03 9.90
CA MET A 92 -10.78 6.41 10.34
C MET A 92 -10.84 4.88 10.39
N LEU A 93 -11.93 4.32 10.92
CA LEU A 93 -12.14 2.86 10.94
C LEU A 93 -12.26 2.27 9.52
N LEU A 94 -12.96 2.93 8.63
CA LEU A 94 -13.08 2.50 7.24
C LEU A 94 -11.75 2.64 6.49
N THR A 95 -10.95 3.67 6.76
CA THR A 95 -9.59 3.79 6.21
C THR A 95 -8.70 2.63 6.65
N THR A 96 -8.62 2.36 7.95
CA THR A 96 -7.81 1.25 8.49
C THR A 96 -8.29 -0.11 7.96
N LYS A 97 -9.61 -0.33 7.91
CA LYS A 97 -10.22 -1.54 7.31
C LYS A 97 -9.88 -1.68 5.83
N ALA A 98 -10.03 -0.60 5.05
CA ALA A 98 -9.81 -0.61 3.62
C ALA A 98 -8.36 -0.95 3.26
N PHE A 99 -7.40 -0.39 4.02
CA PHE A 99 -5.99 -0.72 3.87
C PHE A 99 -5.69 -2.13 4.36
N ALA A 100 -6.14 -2.54 5.54
CA ALA A 100 -5.85 -3.87 6.07
C ALA A 100 -6.38 -5.00 5.16
N GLU A 101 -7.62 -4.90 4.69
CA GLU A 101 -8.20 -5.95 3.85
C GLU A 101 -7.68 -5.91 2.41
N GLY A 102 -7.52 -4.73 1.82
CA GLY A 102 -6.96 -4.59 0.48
C GLY A 102 -5.51 -5.04 0.42
N ASN A 103 -4.68 -4.62 1.38
CA ASN A 103 -3.26 -4.96 1.42
C ASN A 103 -3.07 -6.45 1.67
N ARG A 104 -3.99 -7.10 2.41
CA ARG A 104 -4.00 -8.56 2.57
C ARG A 104 -4.23 -9.28 1.25
N ALA A 105 -5.17 -8.83 0.42
CA ALA A 105 -5.36 -9.38 -0.92
C ALA A 105 -4.12 -9.18 -1.81
N MET A 106 -3.51 -8.00 -1.77
CA MET A 106 -2.27 -7.71 -2.49
C MET A 106 -1.12 -8.62 -2.04
N VAL A 107 -0.91 -8.81 -0.73
CA VAL A 107 0.13 -9.70 -0.19
C VAL A 107 -0.10 -11.15 -0.62
N TYR A 108 -1.33 -11.66 -0.52
CA TYR A 108 -1.61 -13.03 -0.96
C TYR A 108 -1.36 -13.21 -2.45
N PHE A 109 -1.73 -12.23 -3.27
CA PHE A 109 -1.45 -12.25 -4.70
C PHE A 109 0.06 -12.29 -4.98
N THR A 110 0.84 -11.41 -4.35
CA THR A 110 2.29 -11.35 -4.53
C THR A 110 2.99 -12.57 -3.96
N ALA A 111 2.58 -13.08 -2.80
CA ALA A 111 3.11 -14.31 -2.19
C ALA A 111 2.87 -15.53 -3.09
N LYS A 112 1.69 -15.63 -3.72
CA LYS A 112 1.42 -16.69 -4.72
C LYS A 112 2.41 -16.66 -5.88
N GLN A 113 2.84 -15.47 -6.32
CA GLN A 113 3.86 -15.38 -7.37
C GLN A 113 5.23 -15.90 -6.88
N VAL A 114 5.58 -15.68 -5.61
CA VAL A 114 6.80 -16.26 -5.00
C VAL A 114 6.78 -17.78 -5.09
N ASP A 115 5.64 -18.40 -4.75
CA ASP A 115 5.49 -19.86 -4.85
C ASP A 115 5.57 -20.35 -6.29
N ILE A 116 4.96 -19.64 -7.25
CA ILE A 116 5.07 -20.00 -8.67
C ILE A 116 6.53 -19.95 -9.13
N VAL A 117 7.27 -18.90 -8.80
CA VAL A 117 8.69 -18.78 -9.17
C VAL A 117 9.54 -19.91 -8.58
N LYS A 118 9.29 -20.26 -7.31
CA LYS A 118 10.11 -21.20 -6.55
C LYS A 118 9.77 -22.66 -6.84
N TYR A 119 8.49 -22.99 -6.98
CA TYR A 119 8.00 -24.37 -7.01
C TYR A 119 7.24 -24.71 -8.31
N GLY A 120 6.97 -23.73 -9.17
CA GLY A 120 6.31 -23.97 -10.44
C GLY A 120 7.12 -24.89 -11.35
N THR A 121 6.43 -25.70 -12.15
CA THR A 121 7.05 -26.61 -13.13
C THR A 121 7.00 -26.07 -14.56
N ASP A 122 6.10 -25.12 -14.84
CA ASP A 122 6.00 -24.44 -16.14
C ASP A 122 6.94 -23.22 -16.20
N GLU A 123 7.91 -23.25 -17.11
CA GLU A 123 8.93 -22.20 -17.21
C GLU A 123 8.35 -20.84 -17.60
N ASP A 124 7.31 -20.81 -18.44
CA ASP A 124 6.72 -19.56 -18.88
C ASP A 124 5.89 -18.91 -17.77
N ALA A 125 5.12 -19.70 -17.01
CA ALA A 125 4.47 -19.22 -15.80
C ALA A 125 5.48 -18.68 -14.77
N ARG A 126 6.65 -19.34 -14.60
CA ARG A 126 7.71 -18.85 -13.70
C ARG A 126 8.27 -17.51 -14.16
N LYS A 127 8.59 -17.35 -15.44
CA LYS A 127 9.08 -16.08 -16.00
C LYS A 127 8.07 -14.95 -15.83
N GLN A 128 6.79 -15.23 -16.08
CA GLN A 128 5.71 -14.25 -15.90
C GLN A 128 5.54 -13.86 -14.43
N ALA A 129 5.57 -14.84 -13.52
CA ALA A 129 5.48 -14.61 -12.09
C ALA A 129 6.68 -13.79 -11.57
N ASP A 130 7.90 -14.08 -12.04
CA ASP A 130 9.11 -13.35 -11.64
C ASP A 130 9.07 -11.88 -12.13
N ALA A 131 8.65 -11.66 -13.37
CA ALA A 131 8.47 -10.31 -13.90
C ALA A 131 7.40 -9.53 -13.11
N LEU A 132 6.30 -10.19 -12.75
CA LEU A 132 5.25 -9.58 -11.94
C LEU A 132 5.71 -9.30 -10.50
N LEU A 133 6.48 -10.19 -9.88
CA LEU A 133 7.11 -9.96 -8.57
C LEU A 133 8.04 -8.75 -8.61
N ALA A 134 8.89 -8.66 -9.63
CA ALA A 134 9.83 -7.56 -9.78
C ALA A 134 9.13 -6.19 -9.84
N PHE A 135 7.93 -6.13 -10.42
CA PHE A 135 7.09 -4.93 -10.46
C PHE A 135 6.33 -4.69 -9.14
N MET A 136 5.68 -5.73 -8.61
CA MET A 136 4.78 -5.61 -7.45
C MET A 136 5.51 -5.41 -6.13
N THR A 137 6.72 -5.95 -5.98
CA THR A 137 7.46 -5.92 -4.71
C THR A 137 7.80 -4.51 -4.22
N PRO A 138 8.39 -3.60 -5.04
CA PRO A 138 8.66 -2.23 -4.57
C PRO A 138 7.36 -1.48 -4.24
N ILE A 139 6.28 -1.70 -5.00
CA ILE A 139 4.95 -1.12 -4.70
C ILE A 139 4.47 -1.65 -3.35
N ALA A 140 4.43 -2.98 -3.16
CA ALA A 140 3.99 -3.61 -1.92
C ALA A 140 4.79 -3.09 -0.73
N LYS A 141 6.13 -3.11 -0.81
CA LYS A 141 7.01 -2.67 0.28
C LYS A 141 6.71 -1.23 0.67
N ALA A 142 6.82 -0.29 -0.26
CA ALA A 142 6.70 1.13 0.09
C ALA A 142 5.26 1.55 0.36
N PHE A 143 4.31 1.23 -0.53
CA PHE A 143 2.92 1.65 -0.35
C PHE A 143 2.31 1.05 0.93
N MET A 144 2.48 -0.25 1.17
CA MET A 144 1.85 -0.88 2.32
C MET A 144 2.44 -0.42 3.65
N THR A 145 3.73 -0.08 3.69
CA THR A 145 4.37 0.41 4.92
C THR A 145 3.98 1.86 5.21
N GLU A 146 3.88 2.71 4.19
CA GLU A 146 3.38 4.09 4.32
C GLU A 146 1.91 4.12 4.78
N VAL A 147 1.01 3.38 4.11
CA VAL A 147 -0.42 3.36 4.53
C VAL A 147 -0.63 2.54 5.80
N GLY A 148 0.27 1.62 6.12
CA GLY A 148 0.31 0.91 7.41
C GLY A 148 0.64 1.85 8.57
N PHE A 149 1.58 2.78 8.36
CA PHE A 149 1.88 3.83 9.32
C PHE A 149 0.73 4.85 9.43
N GLU A 150 0.09 5.25 8.33
CA GLU A 150 -1.14 6.07 8.37
C GLU A 150 -2.23 5.38 9.21
N ALA A 151 -2.45 4.09 8.96
CA ALA A 151 -3.43 3.30 9.68
C ALA A 151 -3.09 3.21 11.19
N ALA A 152 -1.83 3.00 11.55
CA ALA A 152 -1.37 3.01 12.93
C ALA A 152 -1.69 4.33 13.63
N ASN A 153 -1.47 5.47 12.97
CA ASN A 153 -1.81 6.80 13.50
C ASN A 153 -3.33 6.96 13.68
N HIS A 154 -4.15 6.47 12.75
CA HIS A 154 -5.61 6.43 12.94
C HIS A 154 -6.02 5.57 14.13
N GLY A 155 -5.32 4.46 14.39
CA GLY A 155 -5.50 3.65 15.60
C GLY A 155 -5.36 4.49 16.87
N VAL A 156 -4.27 5.25 16.99
CA VAL A 156 -4.03 6.16 18.13
C VAL A 156 -5.13 7.23 18.21
N GLN A 157 -5.45 7.86 17.08
CA GLN A 157 -6.43 8.95 17.02
C GLN A 157 -7.83 8.51 17.49
N ILE A 158 -8.25 7.28 17.16
CA ILE A 158 -9.55 6.73 17.61
C ILE A 158 -9.64 6.62 19.14
N TYR A 159 -8.51 6.39 19.81
CA TYR A 159 -8.46 6.33 21.28
C TYR A 159 -8.49 7.72 21.94
N GLY A 160 -8.22 8.79 21.17
CA GLY A 160 -8.04 10.13 21.72
C GLY A 160 -6.83 10.18 22.66
N GLY A 161 -6.94 10.88 23.79
CA GLY A 161 -5.86 10.99 24.77
C GLY A 161 -5.36 9.63 25.31
N HIS A 162 -6.24 8.63 25.42
CA HIS A 162 -5.84 7.27 25.81
C HIS A 162 -4.87 6.62 24.82
N GLY A 163 -4.94 7.00 23.53
CA GLY A 163 -4.07 6.47 22.50
C GLY A 163 -2.61 6.87 22.69
N PHE A 164 -2.35 7.94 23.44
CA PHE A 164 -1.00 8.41 23.78
C PHE A 164 -0.43 7.74 25.04
N ILE A 165 -1.25 7.00 25.79
CA ILE A 165 -0.84 6.34 27.03
C ILE A 165 -0.40 4.91 26.72
N ALA A 166 0.83 4.56 27.12
CA ALA A 166 1.47 3.28 26.80
C ALA A 166 0.65 2.05 27.24
N GLU A 167 -0.13 2.14 28.32
CA GLU A 167 -0.99 1.05 28.81
C GLU A 167 -2.00 0.55 27.76
N TRP A 168 -2.48 1.43 26.88
CA TRP A 168 -3.41 1.06 25.80
C TRP A 168 -2.70 0.43 24.59
N GLY A 169 -1.38 0.50 24.52
CA GLY A 169 -0.54 -0.15 23.49
C GLY A 169 -0.64 0.42 22.08
N MET A 170 -1.58 1.33 21.79
CA MET A 170 -1.77 1.83 20.42
C MET A 170 -0.62 2.73 19.95
N GLU A 171 0.00 3.49 20.85
CA GLU A 171 1.21 4.27 20.56
C GLU A 171 2.39 3.38 20.15
N GLN A 172 2.49 2.16 20.73
CA GLN A 172 3.50 1.18 20.32
C GLN A 172 3.32 0.79 18.86
N ASN A 173 2.09 0.64 18.37
CA ASN A 173 1.84 0.31 16.97
C ASN A 173 2.39 1.37 16.01
N VAL A 174 2.26 2.66 16.34
CA VAL A 174 2.84 3.78 15.55
C VAL A 174 4.35 3.74 15.60
N ARG A 175 4.90 3.56 16.80
CA ARG A 175 6.33 3.45 17.07
C ARG A 175 7.01 2.33 16.29
N ASP A 176 6.42 1.13 16.35
CA ASP A 176 6.96 -0.09 15.75
C ASP A 176 6.77 -0.10 14.22
N SER A 177 5.70 0.53 13.71
CA SER A 177 5.44 0.57 12.26
C SER A 177 6.42 1.43 11.47
N ARG A 178 7.04 2.46 12.08
CA ARG A 178 7.90 3.39 11.32
C ARG A 178 9.06 2.70 10.63
N ILE A 179 9.73 1.76 11.30
CA ILE A 179 10.96 1.16 10.78
C ILE A 179 10.75 0.47 9.41
N SER A 180 9.53 -0.02 9.16
CA SER A 180 9.19 -0.71 7.92
C SER A 180 9.29 0.18 6.66
N MET A 181 9.18 1.50 6.80
CA MET A 181 9.39 2.46 5.71
C MET A 181 10.88 2.76 5.45
N LEU A 182 11.77 2.34 6.35
CA LEU A 182 13.18 2.72 6.35
C LEU A 182 14.09 1.57 5.92
N TYR A 183 14.02 0.41 6.60
CA TYR A 183 14.88 -0.72 6.27
C TYR A 183 14.44 -1.44 5.00
N GLU A 184 15.27 -2.39 4.53
CA GLU A 184 15.04 -3.11 3.26
C GLU A 184 14.83 -2.18 2.05
N GLY A 185 15.42 -0.97 2.14
CA GLY A 185 15.32 0.13 1.19
C GLY A 185 14.17 1.10 1.50
N THR A 186 14.50 2.37 1.72
CA THR A 186 13.53 3.43 2.03
C THR A 186 12.45 3.58 0.96
N THR A 187 11.34 4.25 1.28
CA THR A 187 10.28 4.59 0.31
C THR A 187 10.85 5.20 -0.97
N GLY A 188 11.76 6.17 -0.88
CA GLY A 188 12.43 6.77 -2.04
C GLY A 188 13.26 5.78 -2.85
N ILE A 189 13.98 4.86 -2.20
CA ILE A 189 14.75 3.82 -2.91
C ILE A 189 13.84 2.82 -3.63
N GLN A 190 12.71 2.41 -3.02
CA GLN A 190 11.73 1.57 -3.71
C GLN A 190 11.08 2.30 -4.89
N ALA A 191 10.83 3.59 -4.73
CA ALA A 191 10.23 4.43 -5.75
C ALA A 191 11.15 4.59 -6.97
N LEU A 192 12.44 4.86 -6.75
CA LEU A 192 13.45 4.90 -7.80
C LEU A 192 13.66 3.53 -8.45
N ASP A 193 13.62 2.46 -7.66
CA ASP A 193 13.66 1.09 -8.19
C ASP A 193 12.49 0.85 -9.15
N LEU A 194 11.26 1.16 -8.70
CA LEU A 194 10.05 1.00 -9.49
C LEU A 194 10.10 1.84 -10.77
N LEU A 195 10.10 3.17 -10.64
CA LEU A 195 9.95 4.06 -11.79
C LEU A 195 11.18 3.99 -12.70
N GLY A 196 12.38 4.14 -12.14
CA GLY A 196 13.61 4.13 -12.92
C GLY A 196 13.91 2.74 -13.50
N ARG A 197 14.15 1.74 -12.63
CA ARG A 197 14.68 0.44 -13.07
C ARG A 197 13.61 -0.51 -13.59
N LYS A 198 12.43 -0.58 -12.96
CA LYS A 198 11.41 -1.57 -13.33
C LYS A 198 10.50 -1.07 -14.44
N VAL A 199 10.23 0.22 -14.54
CA VAL A 199 9.30 0.77 -15.53
C VAL A 199 10.06 1.39 -16.70
N LEU A 200 10.88 2.42 -16.49
CA LEU A 200 11.48 3.17 -17.59
C LEU A 200 12.59 2.39 -18.32
N MET A 201 13.49 1.73 -17.59
CA MET A 201 14.55 0.92 -18.23
C MET A 201 14.00 -0.27 -19.03
N THR A 202 12.82 -0.79 -18.68
CA THR A 202 12.15 -1.85 -19.47
C THR A 202 11.18 -1.28 -20.50
N GLN A 203 11.20 0.02 -20.77
CA GLN A 203 10.29 0.70 -21.70
C GLN A 203 8.81 0.39 -21.43
N GLY A 204 8.44 0.26 -20.16
CA GLY A 204 7.09 -0.04 -19.71
C GLY A 204 6.68 -1.52 -19.73
N GLU A 205 7.53 -2.45 -20.17
CA GLU A 205 7.16 -3.88 -20.21
C GLU A 205 6.72 -4.45 -18.85
N ALA A 206 7.40 -4.11 -17.74
CA ALA A 206 6.99 -4.59 -16.42
C ALA A 206 5.61 -4.06 -16.00
N LEU A 207 5.31 -2.79 -16.32
CA LEU A 207 4.00 -2.17 -16.09
C LEU A 207 2.90 -2.86 -16.90
N LYS A 208 3.18 -3.24 -18.17
CA LYS A 208 2.24 -3.96 -19.03
C LYS A 208 1.78 -5.28 -18.42
N GLY A 209 2.65 -5.96 -17.67
CA GLY A 209 2.33 -7.20 -16.98
C GLY A 209 1.11 -7.06 -16.06
N PHE A 210 1.16 -6.12 -15.11
CA PHE A 210 0.05 -5.90 -14.17
C PHE A 210 -1.14 -5.19 -14.82
N THR A 211 -0.92 -4.16 -15.64
CA THR A 211 -2.02 -3.42 -16.29
C THR A 211 -2.83 -4.29 -17.26
N LYS A 212 -2.24 -5.36 -17.83
CA LYS A 212 -2.95 -6.39 -18.60
C LYS A 212 -3.90 -7.21 -17.74
N ILE A 213 -3.54 -7.51 -16.48
CA ILE A 213 -4.43 -8.20 -15.53
C ILE A 213 -5.64 -7.31 -15.24
N VAL A 214 -5.40 -6.04 -14.92
CA VAL A 214 -6.44 -5.05 -14.66
C VAL A 214 -7.34 -4.86 -15.89
N HIS A 215 -6.75 -4.72 -17.08
CA HIS A 215 -7.50 -4.58 -18.33
C HIS A 215 -8.42 -5.77 -18.59
N LYS A 216 -7.91 -7.01 -18.46
CA LYS A 216 -8.71 -8.23 -18.62
C LYS A 216 -9.84 -8.30 -17.61
N PHE A 217 -9.59 -7.90 -16.36
CA PHE A 217 -10.62 -7.84 -15.33
C PHE A 217 -11.72 -6.84 -15.70
N CYS A 218 -11.35 -5.63 -16.12
CA CYS A 218 -12.32 -4.62 -16.53
C CYS A 218 -13.15 -5.08 -17.74
N GLN A 219 -12.50 -5.67 -18.76
CA GLN A 219 -13.18 -6.19 -19.95
C GLN A 219 -14.17 -7.30 -19.59
N ALA A 220 -13.78 -8.24 -18.73
CA ALA A 220 -14.65 -9.34 -18.30
C ALA A 220 -15.88 -8.88 -17.49
N ASN A 221 -15.85 -7.66 -16.93
CA ASN A 221 -16.89 -7.12 -16.06
C ASN A 221 -17.55 -5.85 -16.62
N GLU A 222 -17.30 -5.47 -17.87
CA GLU A 222 -17.80 -4.22 -18.48
C GLU A 222 -19.33 -4.15 -18.48
N GLY A 223 -20.01 -5.27 -18.73
CA GLY A 223 -21.47 -5.38 -18.69
C GLY A 223 -22.08 -5.73 -17.33
N ASN A 224 -21.26 -5.85 -16.27
CA ASN A 224 -21.76 -6.21 -14.95
C ASN A 224 -22.20 -4.95 -14.18
N GLU A 225 -23.50 -4.63 -14.24
CA GLU A 225 -24.07 -3.44 -13.58
C GLU A 225 -23.79 -3.40 -12.07
N ALA A 226 -23.67 -4.54 -11.39
CA ALA A 226 -23.33 -4.59 -9.97
C ALA A 226 -21.89 -4.13 -9.67
N LEU A 227 -21.02 -4.09 -10.68
CA LEU A 227 -19.61 -3.71 -10.54
C LEU A 227 -19.23 -2.45 -11.29
N LYS A 228 -20.18 -1.85 -12.01
CA LYS A 228 -19.97 -0.65 -12.83
C LYS A 228 -19.32 0.49 -12.04
N GLU A 229 -19.74 0.70 -10.79
CA GLU A 229 -19.19 1.73 -9.90
C GLU A 229 -17.69 1.52 -9.58
N PHE A 230 -17.15 0.32 -9.75
CA PHE A 230 -15.74 -0.01 -9.52
C PHE A 230 -14.97 -0.16 -10.84
N VAL A 231 -15.56 -0.82 -11.83
CA VAL A 231 -14.91 -1.14 -13.11
C VAL A 231 -14.65 0.12 -13.94
N THR A 232 -15.61 1.05 -14.01
CA THR A 232 -15.45 2.30 -14.78
C THR A 232 -14.27 3.14 -14.30
N PRO A 233 -14.17 3.51 -13.01
CA PRO A 233 -13.01 4.27 -12.53
C PRO A 233 -11.70 3.46 -12.59
N LEU A 234 -11.73 2.14 -12.37
CA LEU A 234 -10.54 1.29 -12.48
C LEU A 234 -9.98 1.27 -13.90
N ASN A 235 -10.84 1.16 -14.92
CA ASN A 235 -10.43 1.16 -16.33
C ASN A 235 -9.82 2.52 -16.72
N ALA A 236 -10.43 3.62 -16.30
CA ALA A 236 -9.90 4.97 -16.53
C ALA A 236 -8.50 5.14 -15.90
N LEU A 237 -8.34 4.67 -14.66
CA LEU A 237 -7.08 4.74 -13.94
C LEU A 237 -6.00 3.86 -14.57
N ASN A 238 -6.35 2.65 -15.02
CA ASN A 238 -5.43 1.75 -15.73
C ASN A 238 -4.89 2.37 -17.03
N LYS A 239 -5.74 3.10 -17.76
CA LYS A 239 -5.32 3.84 -18.96
C LYS A 239 -4.42 5.01 -18.60
N GLU A 240 -4.83 5.83 -17.63
CA GLU A 240 -4.09 7.01 -17.19
C GLU A 240 -2.69 6.63 -16.68
N TRP A 241 -2.54 5.49 -16.00
CA TRP A 241 -1.24 5.03 -15.50
C TRP A 241 -0.19 4.88 -16.62
N GLY A 242 -0.59 4.36 -17.78
CA GLY A 242 0.26 4.33 -18.97
C GLY A 242 0.59 5.73 -19.51
N GLU A 243 -0.41 6.63 -19.54
CA GLU A 243 -0.23 8.02 -19.99
C GLU A 243 0.73 8.81 -19.09
N LEU A 244 0.62 8.66 -17.77
CA LEU A 244 1.53 9.26 -16.79
C LEU A 244 2.95 8.74 -16.96
N THR A 245 3.09 7.42 -17.14
CA THR A 245 4.39 6.79 -17.39
C THR A 245 5.07 7.37 -18.63
N MET A 246 4.32 7.56 -19.72
CA MET A 246 4.85 8.18 -20.94
C MET A 246 5.25 9.63 -20.71
N LYS A 247 4.41 10.44 -20.04
CA LYS A 247 4.72 11.85 -19.75
C LYS A 247 6.01 12.00 -18.93
N VAL A 248 6.13 11.23 -17.84
CA VAL A 248 7.33 11.23 -17.00
C VAL A 248 8.54 10.73 -17.79
N GLY A 249 8.40 9.66 -18.58
CA GLY A 249 9.48 9.16 -19.44
C GLY A 249 9.95 10.18 -20.49
N MET A 250 9.03 10.96 -21.06
CA MET A 250 9.36 12.03 -22.01
C MET A 250 10.09 13.21 -21.36
N ALA A 251 9.69 13.58 -20.14
CA ALA A 251 10.41 14.57 -19.35
C ALA A 251 11.81 14.07 -19.00
N ALA A 252 11.92 12.80 -18.55
CA ALA A 252 13.17 12.14 -18.19
C ALA A 252 14.22 12.06 -19.32
N MET A 253 13.78 12.05 -20.60
CA MET A 253 14.69 12.10 -21.74
C MET A 253 15.37 13.46 -21.90
N LYS A 254 14.74 14.54 -21.42
CA LYS A 254 15.28 15.90 -21.46
C LYS A 254 16.10 16.20 -20.22
N ASP A 255 15.62 15.75 -19.06
CA ASP A 255 16.26 15.92 -17.77
C ASP A 255 16.07 14.66 -16.93
N ARG A 256 17.18 14.03 -16.52
CA ARG A 256 17.13 12.78 -15.75
C ARG A 256 16.63 12.97 -14.32
N GLU A 257 16.69 14.18 -13.77
CA GLU A 257 16.23 14.47 -12.41
C GLU A 257 14.71 14.30 -12.27
N GLU A 258 13.97 14.42 -13.37
CA GLU A 258 12.52 14.17 -13.46
C GLU A 258 12.12 12.78 -12.94
N VAL A 259 12.98 11.77 -13.15
CA VAL A 259 12.72 10.42 -12.60
C VAL A 259 12.75 10.43 -11.08
N GLY A 260 13.71 11.14 -10.49
CA GLY A 260 13.83 11.27 -9.04
C GLY A 260 12.66 12.05 -8.46
N ALA A 261 12.37 13.21 -9.05
CA ALA A 261 11.29 14.11 -8.62
C ALA A 261 9.91 13.43 -8.64
N ALA A 262 9.61 12.65 -9.68
CA ALA A 262 8.31 11.98 -9.82
C ALA A 262 8.20 10.64 -9.07
N SER A 263 9.32 10.07 -8.60
CA SER A 263 9.38 8.65 -8.20
C SER A 263 8.40 8.28 -7.09
N VAL A 264 8.39 9.01 -5.97
CA VAL A 264 7.56 8.68 -4.80
C VAL A 264 6.08 8.84 -5.12
N ASP A 265 5.70 9.91 -5.82
CA ASP A 265 4.33 10.15 -6.24
C ASP A 265 3.84 9.08 -7.21
N TYR A 266 4.68 8.68 -8.17
CA TYR A 266 4.40 7.57 -9.07
C TYR A 266 4.20 6.26 -8.30
N LEU A 267 5.03 5.98 -7.30
CA LEU A 267 4.92 4.79 -6.47
C LEU A 267 3.63 4.79 -5.64
N MET A 268 3.25 5.94 -5.04
CA MET A 268 2.03 6.03 -4.26
C MET A 268 0.79 5.92 -5.15
N TYR A 269 0.77 6.59 -6.31
CA TYR A 269 -0.27 6.40 -7.34
C TYR A 269 -0.41 4.92 -7.72
N SER A 270 0.72 4.26 -7.98
CA SER A 270 0.77 2.83 -8.34
C SER A 270 0.17 1.94 -7.25
N GLY A 271 0.46 2.22 -5.98
CA GLY A 271 -0.10 1.49 -4.85
C GLY A 271 -1.62 1.63 -4.74
N TYR A 272 -2.15 2.86 -4.86
CA TYR A 272 -3.60 3.08 -4.88
C TYR A 272 -4.27 2.42 -6.10
N ALA A 273 -3.61 2.42 -7.26
CA ALA A 273 -4.08 1.74 -8.46
C ALA A 273 -4.17 0.22 -8.26
N CYS A 274 -3.11 -0.40 -7.74
CA CYS A 274 -3.07 -1.82 -7.41
C CYS A 274 -4.17 -2.19 -6.42
N LEU A 275 -4.34 -1.42 -5.34
CA LEU A 275 -5.36 -1.71 -4.34
C LEU A 275 -6.79 -1.53 -4.89
N ALA A 276 -7.00 -0.62 -5.83
CA ALA A 276 -8.29 -0.48 -6.52
C ALA A 276 -8.67 -1.75 -7.28
N TYR A 277 -7.71 -2.38 -7.97
CA TYR A 277 -7.94 -3.67 -8.62
C TYR A 277 -8.35 -4.76 -7.61
N PHE A 278 -7.61 -4.90 -6.50
CA PHE A 278 -7.95 -5.91 -5.49
C PHE A 278 -9.32 -5.65 -4.84
N TRP A 279 -9.66 -4.38 -4.58
CA TRP A 279 -10.99 -4.04 -4.08
C TRP A 279 -12.10 -4.31 -5.09
N ALA A 280 -11.86 -4.09 -6.38
CA ALA A 280 -12.82 -4.43 -7.42
C ALA A 280 -13.03 -5.96 -7.54
N ASP A 281 -11.97 -6.77 -7.43
CA ASP A 281 -12.10 -8.23 -7.46
C ASP A 281 -12.78 -8.78 -6.19
N ILE A 282 -12.48 -8.20 -5.01
CA ILE A 282 -13.23 -8.48 -3.77
C ILE A 282 -14.71 -8.14 -3.95
N ALA A 283 -15.02 -6.99 -4.55
CA ALA A 283 -16.40 -6.58 -4.81
C ALA A 283 -17.10 -7.52 -5.80
N ARG A 284 -16.40 -7.98 -6.85
CA ARG A 284 -16.90 -8.99 -7.79
C ARG A 284 -17.34 -10.25 -7.06
N VAL A 285 -16.45 -10.85 -6.26
CA VAL A 285 -16.76 -12.07 -5.50
C VAL A 285 -17.90 -11.82 -4.52
N ALA A 286 -17.93 -10.68 -3.84
CA ALA A 286 -19.00 -10.35 -2.91
C ALA A 286 -20.37 -10.24 -3.60
N ALA A 287 -20.44 -9.57 -4.75
CA ALA A 287 -21.66 -9.46 -5.54
C ALA A 287 -22.14 -10.83 -6.05
N GLU A 288 -21.23 -11.67 -6.56
CA GLU A 288 -21.53 -13.04 -6.99
C GLU A 288 -22.10 -13.90 -5.86
N LYS A 289 -21.48 -13.82 -4.67
CA LYS A 289 -21.91 -14.61 -3.50
C LYS A 289 -23.26 -14.17 -2.95
N LEU A 290 -23.53 -12.86 -2.93
CA LEU A 290 -24.84 -12.33 -2.57
C LEU A 290 -25.92 -12.76 -3.56
N ALA A 291 -25.64 -12.64 -4.86
CA ALA A 291 -26.58 -13.08 -5.91
C ALA A 291 -26.87 -14.59 -5.86
N ALA A 292 -25.91 -15.40 -5.41
CA ALA A 292 -26.06 -16.83 -5.22
C ALA A 292 -26.75 -17.25 -3.90
N GLY A 293 -27.22 -16.30 -3.08
CA GLY A 293 -27.95 -16.60 -1.84
C GLY A 293 -27.07 -17.18 -0.72
N THR A 294 -25.85 -16.66 -0.56
CA THR A 294 -24.95 -17.04 0.54
C THR A 294 -25.56 -16.81 1.92
N THR A 295 -25.21 -17.66 2.90
CA THR A 295 -25.57 -17.47 4.32
C THR A 295 -24.75 -16.38 5.02
N GLU A 296 -23.67 -15.88 4.40
CA GLU A 296 -22.76 -14.87 4.95
C GLU A 296 -23.06 -13.45 4.42
N GLU A 297 -24.34 -13.10 4.28
CA GLU A 297 -24.77 -11.85 3.62
C GLU A 297 -24.14 -10.59 4.20
N ALA A 298 -24.05 -10.51 5.54
CA ALA A 298 -23.48 -9.34 6.23
C ALA A 298 -21.99 -9.15 5.90
N PHE A 299 -21.24 -10.24 5.74
CA PHE A 299 -19.82 -10.19 5.40
C PHE A 299 -19.62 -9.64 4.00
N TYR A 300 -20.30 -10.21 3.00
CA TYR A 300 -20.17 -9.77 1.61
C TYR A 300 -20.74 -8.36 1.38
N THR A 301 -21.81 -8.00 2.08
CA THR A 301 -22.32 -6.62 2.08
C THR A 301 -21.27 -5.65 2.62
N ALA A 302 -20.60 -5.98 3.72
CA ALA A 302 -19.54 -5.16 4.29
C ALA A 302 -18.32 -5.04 3.34
N LYS A 303 -18.01 -6.07 2.55
CA LYS A 303 -16.96 -6.00 1.51
C LYS A 303 -17.31 -5.00 0.42
N LEU A 304 -18.55 -5.01 -0.10
CA LEU A 304 -19.01 -4.03 -1.08
C LEU A 304 -18.99 -2.59 -0.52
N GLN A 305 -19.44 -2.41 0.72
CA GLN A 305 -19.41 -1.10 1.38
C GLN A 305 -17.98 -0.58 1.58
N THR A 306 -17.04 -1.46 1.92
CA THR A 306 -15.63 -1.07 2.09
C THR A 306 -14.97 -0.76 0.76
N ALA A 307 -15.28 -1.54 -0.29
CA ALA A 307 -14.84 -1.24 -1.66
C ALA A 307 -15.35 0.15 -2.10
N ARG A 308 -16.63 0.44 -1.87
CA ARG A 308 -17.21 1.76 -2.17
C ARG A 308 -16.52 2.89 -1.42
N PHE A 309 -16.26 2.70 -0.13
CA PHE A 309 -15.47 3.67 0.65
C PHE A 309 -14.08 3.88 0.05
N TYR A 310 -13.37 2.81 -0.31
CA TYR A 310 -12.05 2.90 -0.92
C TYR A 310 -12.09 3.74 -2.21
N PHE A 311 -12.99 3.41 -3.13
CA PHE A 311 -13.12 4.10 -4.41
C PHE A 311 -13.57 5.57 -4.27
N GLN A 312 -14.41 5.90 -3.28
CA GLN A 312 -14.95 7.25 -3.12
C GLN A 312 -14.14 8.15 -2.18
N ARG A 313 -13.33 7.59 -1.26
CA ARG A 313 -12.60 8.37 -0.23
C ARG A 313 -11.09 8.22 -0.27
N LEU A 314 -10.56 7.07 -0.71
CA LEU A 314 -9.11 6.83 -0.73
C LEU A 314 -8.53 6.96 -2.13
N LEU A 315 -9.16 6.34 -3.14
CA LEU A 315 -8.70 6.40 -4.52
C LEU A 315 -8.57 7.84 -5.09
N PRO A 316 -9.43 8.82 -4.72
CA PRO A 316 -9.27 10.20 -5.18
C PRO A 316 -7.96 10.86 -4.76
N ARG A 317 -7.25 10.35 -3.73
CA ARG A 317 -5.91 10.83 -3.35
C ARG A 317 -4.90 10.71 -4.49
N THR A 318 -5.13 9.81 -5.46
CA THR A 318 -4.33 9.71 -6.69
C THR A 318 -4.23 11.03 -7.44
N ARG A 319 -5.26 11.90 -7.36
CA ARG A 319 -5.26 13.17 -8.09
C ARG A 319 -4.16 14.12 -7.62
N THR A 320 -3.83 14.13 -6.33
CA THR A 320 -2.72 14.91 -5.80
C THR A 320 -1.40 14.41 -6.38
N TYR A 321 -1.17 13.09 -6.39
CA TYR A 321 0.04 12.52 -6.97
C TYR A 321 0.17 12.80 -8.46
N VAL A 322 -0.93 12.79 -9.22
CA VAL A 322 -0.91 13.19 -10.64
C VAL A 322 -0.43 14.63 -10.78
N ALA A 323 -0.96 15.54 -9.96
CA ALA A 323 -0.58 16.95 -10.04
C ALA A 323 0.89 17.18 -9.68
N THR A 324 1.37 16.55 -8.60
CA THR A 324 2.74 16.75 -8.10
C THR A 324 3.79 16.04 -8.95
N MET A 325 3.54 14.80 -9.40
CA MET A 325 4.51 14.07 -10.25
C MET A 325 4.72 14.72 -11.63
N LEU A 326 3.76 15.53 -12.09
CA LEU A 326 3.82 16.25 -13.37
C LEU A 326 4.29 17.71 -13.21
N SER A 327 4.64 18.13 -12.00
CA SER A 327 5.07 19.51 -11.72
C SER A 327 6.53 19.81 -12.12
N GLY A 328 7.29 18.76 -12.47
CA GLY A 328 8.68 18.85 -12.91
C GLY A 328 9.70 18.88 -11.76
N ALA A 329 10.97 18.72 -12.08
CA ALA A 329 12.06 18.70 -11.10
C ALA A 329 12.46 20.10 -10.59
N ASN A 330 12.27 21.16 -11.40
CA ASN A 330 12.74 22.51 -11.09
C ASN A 330 12.26 23.03 -9.73
N ASN A 331 11.01 22.74 -9.34
CA ASN A 331 10.48 23.19 -8.05
C ASN A 331 11.17 22.54 -6.82
N LEU A 332 11.97 21.49 -7.04
CA LEU A 332 12.84 20.86 -6.04
C LEU A 332 14.29 21.31 -6.20
N MET A 333 14.78 21.39 -7.45
CA MET A 333 16.21 21.51 -7.75
C MET A 333 16.70 22.96 -7.95
N ASP A 334 15.79 23.92 -8.17
CA ASP A 334 16.15 25.34 -8.32
C ASP A 334 16.62 25.94 -6.98
N MET A 335 16.17 25.40 -5.84
CA MET A 335 16.64 25.82 -4.52
C MET A 335 18.06 25.30 -4.31
N LYS A 336 19.02 26.23 -4.28
CA LYS A 336 20.41 25.94 -3.92
C LYS A 336 20.48 25.39 -2.49
N GLU A 337 21.45 24.52 -2.23
CA GLU A 337 21.67 23.91 -0.92
C GLU A 337 21.85 24.97 0.19
N GLU A 338 22.66 26.01 -0.08
CA GLU A 338 22.89 27.16 0.79
C GLU A 338 21.61 27.94 1.16
N ASN A 339 20.50 27.75 0.42
CA ASN A 339 19.25 28.45 0.70
C ASN A 339 18.36 27.69 1.70
N PHE A 340 18.67 26.44 2.05
CA PHE A 340 17.81 25.62 2.93
C PHE A 340 17.84 26.07 4.39
N ASP A 341 18.92 26.72 4.84
CA ASP A 341 19.11 27.17 6.22
C ASP A 341 18.86 28.68 6.42
N LEU A 342 18.56 29.42 5.33
CA LEU A 342 18.23 30.83 5.40
C LEU A 342 16.88 31.04 6.12
N GLY A 343 16.91 31.75 7.25
CA GLY A 343 15.72 32.10 8.03
C GLY A 343 15.50 31.25 9.29
N TYR A 344 16.44 30.34 9.60
CA TYR A 344 16.55 29.68 10.90
C TYR A 344 17.52 30.38 11.84
#